data_AF-A0A7U5Y353-F1
#
_entry.id   AF-A0A7U5Y353-F1
#
_cell.length_a   1.000
_cell.length_b   1.000
_cell.length_c   1.000
_cell.angle_alpha   90.00
_cell.angle_beta   90.00
_cell.angle_gamma   90.00
#
_symmetry.space_group_name_H-M   'P 1'
#
loop_
_entity.id
_entity.type
_entity.pdbx_description
1 polymer ?
#
loop_
_entity_poly.entity_id
_entity_poly.type
_entity_poly.pdbx_seq_one_letter_code
_entity_poly.pdbx_strand_id
1 'polypeptide(L)' 'MQTPIFNAGIQFPSVEADTRTHVDTNCAAYWLNRKPQTLRMWATFEKGPVRPIRVNGRLAWSVDDIRKVLGKAVM' A
#
# COMPACT_ATOMS: atom_id res chain seq x y z
N MET A 1 8.90 34.84 11.94
CA MET A 1 8.00 33.94 12.71
C MET A 1 7.99 32.60 11.98
N GLN A 2 8.74 31.62 12.48
CA GLN A 2 8.82 30.29 11.85
C GLN A 2 7.54 29.54 12.21
N THR A 3 6.65 29.32 11.24
CA THR A 3 5.52 28.41 11.41
C THR A 3 6.07 26.99 11.59
N PRO A 4 5.69 26.27 12.66
CA PRO A 4 6.03 24.86 12.77
C PRO A 4 5.23 24.13 11.69
N ILE A 5 5.93 23.65 10.67
CA ILE A 5 5.36 22.69 9.72
C ILE A 5 5.15 21.43 10.56
N PHE A 6 3.92 21.17 10.99
CA PHE A 6 3.55 19.87 11.50
C PHE A 6 3.74 18.89 10.34
N ASN A 7 4.91 18.26 10.31
CA ASN A 7 5.18 17.14 9.42
C ASN A 7 4.39 15.96 9.98
N ALA A 8 3.08 15.98 9.78
CA ALA A 8 2.20 14.84 9.98
C ALA A 8 2.56 13.83 8.87
N GLY A 9 3.73 13.20 9.01
CA GLY A 9 4.09 12.05 8.22
C GLY A 9 2.94 11.08 8.35
N ILE A 10 2.36 10.68 7.22
CA ILE A 10 1.21 9.79 7.19
C ILE A 10 1.63 8.51 7.95
N GLN A 11 1.15 8.36 9.18
CA GLN A 11 1.35 7.14 9.95
C GLN A 11 0.42 6.09 9.38
N PHE A 12 0.96 5.27 8.48
CA PHE A 12 0.26 4.07 8.08
C PHE A 12 0.38 3.05 9.20
N PRO A 13 -0.72 2.48 9.69
CA PRO A 13 -0.67 1.45 10.73
C PRO A 13 0.16 0.25 10.23
N SER A 14 0.70 -0.55 11.15
CA SER A 14 1.35 -1.81 10.79
C SER A 14 0.37 -2.66 9.97
N VAL A 15 0.87 -3.34 8.93
CA VAL A 15 0.10 -4.25 8.06
C VAL A 15 -0.76 -5.23 8.87
N GLU A 16 -0.32 -5.60 10.07
CA GLU A 16 -1.02 -6.55 10.96
C GLU A 16 -2.18 -5.91 11.73
N ALA A 17 -2.08 -4.63 12.06
CA ALA A 17 -3.10 -3.90 12.80
C ALA A 17 -4.22 -3.35 11.91
N ASP A 18 -4.01 -3.32 10.59
CA ASP A 18 -5.04 -2.88 9.65
C ASP A 18 -6.12 -3.96 9.47
N THR A 19 -7.36 -3.62 9.78
CA THR A 19 -8.54 -4.48 9.64
C THR A 19 -9.14 -4.42 8.24
N ARG A 20 -8.68 -3.49 7.39
CA ARG A 20 -9.17 -3.35 6.01
C ARG A 20 -8.72 -4.53 5.16
N THR A 21 -9.59 -4.96 4.25
CA THR A 21 -9.24 -5.99 3.26
C THR A 21 -8.39 -5.43 2.13
N HIS A 22 -8.63 -4.16 1.76
CA HIS A 22 -7.91 -3.47 0.70
C HIS A 22 -7.47 -2.08 1.16
N VAL A 23 -6.30 -1.67 0.70
CA VAL A 23 -5.71 -0.36 0.97
C VAL A 23 -5.44 0.42 -0.30
N ASP A 24 -5.22 1.73 -0.15
CA ASP A 24 -4.85 2.60 -1.24
C ASP A 24 -3.39 2.40 -1.66
N THR A 25 -3.02 3.03 -2.78
CA THR A 25 -1.68 2.88 -3.35
C THR A 25 -0.58 3.47 -2.46
N ASN A 26 -0.85 4.51 -1.66
CA ASN A 26 0.18 5.09 -0.80
C ASN A 26 0.47 4.19 0.40
N CYS A 27 -0.57 3.64 1.02
CA CYS A 27 -0.42 2.69 2.12
C CYS A 27 0.33 1.42 1.68
N ALA A 28 -0.09 0.83 0.55
CA ALA A 28 0.60 -0.33 -0.01
C ALA A 28 2.07 -0.03 -0.37
N ALA A 29 2.35 1.15 -0.91
CA ALA A 29 3.70 1.58 -1.24
C ALA A 29 4.58 1.74 0.01
N TYR A 30 4.02 2.32 1.07
CA TYR A 30 4.69 2.46 2.36
C TYR A 30 5.07 1.10 2.95
N TRP A 31 4.12 0.16 3.00
CA TRP A 31 4.36 -1.18 3.55
C TRP A 31 5.37 -2.00 2.76
N LEU A 32 5.38 -1.88 1.44
CA LEU A 32 6.35 -2.57 0.58
C LEU A 32 7.70 -1.85 0.49
N ASN A 33 7.86 -0.71 1.17
CA ASN A 33 9.03 0.17 1.07
C ASN A 33 9.37 0.50 -0.40
N ARG A 34 8.36 0.97 -1.15
CA ARG A 34 8.45 1.36 -2.57
C ARG A 34 7.79 2.72 -2.78
N LYS A 35 8.03 3.32 -3.95
CA LYS A 35 7.32 4.55 -4.36
C LYS A 35 5.92 4.22 -4.91
N PRO A 36 4.88 5.04 -4.67
CA PRO A 36 3.54 4.83 -5.23
C PRO A 36 3.51 4.66 -6.75
N GLN A 37 4.42 5.32 -7.46
CA GLN A 37 4.54 5.21 -8.91
C GLN A 37 4.98 3.82 -9.38
N THR A 38 5.82 3.13 -8.59
CA THR A 38 6.19 1.73 -8.85
C THR A 38 4.95 0.83 -8.80
N LEU A 39 4.07 1.03 -7.82
CA LEU A 39 2.83 0.29 -7.70
C LEU A 39 1.87 0.59 -8.87
N ARG A 40 1.76 1.85 -9.31
CA ARG A 40 0.98 2.19 -10.51
C ARG A 40 1.53 1.50 -11.75
N MET A 41 2.85 1.42 -11.91
CA MET A 41 3.46 0.66 -13.01
C MET A 41 3.12 -0.82 -12.92
N TRP A 42 3.15 -1.43 -11.73
CA TRP A 42 2.70 -2.82 -11.56
C TRP A 42 1.24 -3.02 -11.94
N ALA A 43 0.37 -2.06 -11.63
CA ALA A 43 -1.03 -2.08 -12.02
C ALA A 43 -1.23 -1.99 -13.54
N THR A 44 -0.40 -1.21 -14.24
CA THR A 44 -0.48 -1.02 -15.69
C THR A 44 0.15 -2.17 -16.47
N PHE A 45 1.33 -2.64 -16.04
CA PHE A 45 2.04 -3.72 -16.72
C PHE A 45 1.58 -5.11 -16.30
N GLU A 46 0.73 -5.20 -15.27
CA GLU A 46 0.24 -6.44 -14.67
C GLU A 46 1.39 -7.40 -14.27
N LYS A 47 2.58 -6.83 -14.06
CA LYS A 47 3.85 -7.49 -13.76
C LYS A 47 4.38 -7.00 -12.42
N GLY A 48 3.75 -7.45 -11.35
CA GLY A 48 4.14 -7.15 -9.98
C GLY A 48 3.82 -8.32 -9.04
N PRO A 49 4.43 -8.33 -7.84
CA PRO A 49 4.20 -9.36 -6.85
C PRO A 49 2.79 -9.28 -6.22
N VAL A 50 2.13 -8.12 -6.31
CA VAL A 50 0.75 -7.90 -5.90
C VAL A 50 -0.05 -7.37 -7.08
N ARG A 51 -1.30 -7.79 -7.21
CA ARG A 51 -2.24 -7.30 -8.23
C ARG A 51 -3.32 -6.42 -7.58
N PRO A 52 -3.56 -5.20 -8.09
CA PRO A 52 -4.64 -4.37 -7.59
C PRO A 52 -5.99 -4.77 -8.20
N ILE A 53 -7.06 -4.57 -7.44
CA ILE A 53 -8.43 -4.64 -7.91
C ILE A 53 -8.89 -3.23 -8.29
N ARG A 54 -9.57 -3.10 -9.43
CA ARG A 54 -10.16 -1.82 -9.84
C ARG A 54 -11.55 -1.69 -9.23
N VAL A 55 -11.71 -0.79 -8.27
CA VAL A 55 -13.00 -0.47 -7.63
C VAL A 55 -13.38 0.95 -8.02
N ASN A 56 -14.41 1.10 -8.87
CA ASN A 56 -14.88 2.41 -9.36
C ASN A 56 -13.75 3.32 -9.89
N GLY A 57 -12.82 2.76 -10.68
CA GLY A 57 -11.69 3.49 -11.24
C GLY A 57 -10.53 3.76 -10.26
N ARG A 58 -10.60 3.28 -9.01
CA ARG A 58 -9.51 3.38 -8.03
C ARG A 58 -8.78 2.03 -7.91
N LEU A 59 -7.47 2.10 -7.68
CA LEU A 59 -6.64 0.92 -7.41
C LEU A 59 -6.73 0.54 -5.93
N ALA A 60 -7.31 -0.62 -5.66
CA ALA A 60 -7.42 -1.22 -4.34
C ALA A 60 -6.41 -2.37 -4.23
N TRP A 61 -5.48 -2.30 -3.28
CA TRP A 61 -4.43 -3.30 -3.08
C TRP A 61 -4.82 -4.25 -1.95
N SER A 62 -4.82 -5.56 -2.21
CA SER A 62 -5.14 -6.57 -1.20
C SER A 62 -4.08 -6.60 -0.09
N VAL A 63 -4.51 -6.48 1.16
CA VAL A 63 -3.61 -6.59 2.32
C VAL A 63 -3.05 -8.00 2.44
N ASP A 64 -3.85 -9.02 2.10
CA ASP A 64 -3.44 -10.42 2.15
C ASP A 64 -2.30 -10.73 1.18
N ASP A 65 -2.38 -10.22 -0.05
CA ASP A 65 -1.30 -10.36 -1.03
C ASP A 65 -0.03 -9.62 -0.59
N ILE A 66 -0.18 -8.42 0.00
CA ILE A 66 0.95 -7.68 0.56
C ILE A 66 1.62 -8.47 1.70
N ARG A 67 0.83 -9.09 2.59
CA ARG A 67 1.34 -9.95 3.67
C ARG A 67 2.10 -11.15 3.12
N LYS A 68 1.57 -11.82 2.09
CA LYS A 68 2.24 -12.94 1.40
C LYS A 68 3.58 -12.51 0.81
N VAL A 69 3.63 -11.37 0.12
CA VAL A 69 4.86 -10.84 -0.50
C VAL A 69 5.90 -10.44 0.53
N LEU A 70 5.49 -9.93 1.68
CA LEU A 70 6.38 -9.63 2.81
C LEU A 70 6.88 -10.87 3.55
N GLY A 71 6.47 -12.08 3.15
CA GLY A 71 6.81 -13.33 3.84
C GLY A 71 6.07 -13.49 5.18
N LYS A 72 5.09 -12.62 5.48
CA LYS A 72 4.22 -12.70 6.66
C LYS A 72 2.97 -13.55 6.35
N ALA A 73 3.17 -14.70 5.73
CA ALA A 73 2.08 -15.65 5.53
C ALA A 73 1.60 -16.12 6.91
N VAL A 74 0.42 -15.67 7.32
CA VAL A 74 -0.25 -16.18 8.52
C VAL A 74 -0.69 -17.60 8.17
N MET A 75 -0.10 -18.56 8.86
CA MET A 75 -0.40 -19.99 8.78
C MET A 75 -1.51 -20.34 9.76
#